data_AF-A0A3D3DLM1-F1
#
_entry.id   AF-A0A3D3DLM1-F1
#
_cell.length_a   1.000
_cell.length_b   1.000
_cell.length_c   1.000
_cell.angle_alpha   90.00
_cell.angle_beta   90.00
_cell.angle_gamma   90.00
#
_symmetry.space_group_name_H-M   'P 1'
#
loop_
_entity.id
_entity.type
_entity.pdbx_description
1 polymer ?
#
loop_
_entity_poly.entity_id
_entity_poly.type
_entity_poly.pdbx_seq_one_letter_code
_entity_poly.pdbx_strand_id
1 'polypeptide(L)'
;AKEPFREFMFAQTRATDLALFSDLGNYGPFVSQEEVPMVVLLPSFLTSELKTAFQIGFLLFVPFLIIDLVVAAVLMSMGMMMLSPMLISLPFKLMLFVLIDGWTLITATLVTSF
;
A
#
# COMPACT_ATOMS: atom_id res chain seq x y z
N ALA A 1 1.30 -2.50 29.58
CA ALA A 1 1.96 -2.66 28.26
C ALA A 1 0.98 -2.91 27.11
N LYS A 2 -0.16 -3.60 27.31
CA LYS A 2 -1.11 -3.90 26.21
C LYS A 2 -1.94 -2.71 25.72
N GLU A 3 -2.29 -1.77 26.59
CA GLU A 3 -3.20 -0.66 26.26
C GLU A 3 -2.73 0.28 25.15
N PRO A 4 -1.50 0.87 25.19
CA PRO A 4 -1.07 1.79 24.13
C PRO A 4 -0.97 1.12 22.75
N PHE A 5 -0.68 -0.19 22.72
CA PHE A 5 -0.62 -0.95 21.48
C PHE A 5 -2.03 -1.23 20.92
N ARG A 6 -3.02 -1.47 21.79
CA ARG A 6 -4.41 -1.63 21.36
C ARG A 6 -4.97 -0.34 20.80
N GLU A 7 -4.74 0.79 21.47
CA GLU A 7 -5.16 2.12 20.99
C GLU A 7 -4.58 2.41 19.59
N PHE A 8 -3.28 2.16 19.39
CA PHE A 8 -2.63 2.30 18.09
C PHE A 8 -3.31 1.44 17.01
N MET A 9 -3.58 0.16 17.30
CA MET A 9 -4.23 -0.72 16.33
C MET A 9 -5.66 -0.27 16.00
N PHE A 10 -6.42 0.21 16.98
CA PHE A 10 -7.75 0.75 16.72
C PHE A 10 -7.73 2.00 15.86
N ALA A 11 -6.74 2.88 16.04
CA ALA A 11 -6.60 4.08 15.23
C ALA A 11 -6.43 3.76 13.72
N GLN A 12 -5.79 2.64 13.39
CA GLN A 12 -5.56 2.23 12.00
C GLN A 12 -6.51 1.17 11.45
N THR A 13 -7.24 0.47 12.33
CA THR A 13 -8.17 -0.58 11.89
C THR A 13 -9.43 0.03 11.29
N ARG A 14 -9.78 -0.40 10.08
CA ARG A 14 -11.02 0.04 9.44
C ARG A 14 -12.22 -0.62 10.11
N ALA A 15 -13.27 0.15 10.36
CA ALA A 15 -14.50 -0.36 10.97
C ALA A 15 -15.12 -1.53 10.17
N THR A 16 -14.98 -1.51 8.84
CA THR A 16 -15.45 -2.60 7.97
C THR A 16 -14.69 -3.91 8.20
N ASP A 17 -13.37 -3.82 8.39
CA ASP A 17 -12.52 -4.98 8.57
C ASP A 17 -12.72 -5.55 9.98
N LEU A 18 -12.89 -4.67 10.98
CA LEU A 18 -13.26 -5.06 12.33
C LEU A 18 -14.61 -5.77 12.40
N ALA A 19 -15.64 -5.25 11.71
CA ALA A 19 -16.96 -5.87 11.64
C ALA A 19 -16.88 -7.26 11.00
N LEU A 20 -16.16 -7.38 9.88
CA LEU A 20 -15.98 -8.65 9.17
C LEU A 20 -15.39 -9.74 10.07
N PHE A 21 -14.29 -9.45 10.79
CA PHE A 21 -13.67 -10.46 11.66
C PHE A 21 -14.48 -10.72 12.94
N SER A 22 -15.28 -9.76 13.41
CA SER A 22 -16.21 -9.95 14.52
C SER A 22 -17.32 -10.94 14.11
N ASP A 23 -17.92 -10.72 12.94
CA ASP A 23 -18.99 -11.56 12.38
C ASP A 23 -18.48 -12.98 12.08
N LEU A 24 -17.31 -13.11 11.45
CA LEU A 24 -16.70 -14.42 11.15
C LEU A 24 -16.39 -15.23 12.41
N GLY A 25 -16.01 -14.56 13.50
CA GLY A 25 -15.71 -15.20 14.77
C GLY A 25 -16.93 -15.37 15.68
N ASN A 26 -18.12 -14.94 15.28
CA ASN A 26 -19.31 -14.83 16.13
C ASN A 26 -19.02 -14.09 17.45
N TYR A 27 -18.22 -13.03 17.39
CA TYR A 27 -17.95 -12.18 18.55
C TYR A 27 -18.82 -10.93 18.52
N GLY A 28 -19.23 -10.47 19.70
CA GLY A 28 -20.05 -9.27 19.87
C GLY A 28 -21.55 -9.55 20.09
N PRO A 29 -22.39 -8.50 20.16
CA PRO A 29 -22.04 -7.09 19.96
C PRO A 29 -21.14 -6.56 21.08
N PHE A 30 -20.19 -5.69 20.73
CA PHE A 30 -19.33 -5.00 21.69
C PHE A 30 -19.90 -3.62 22.01
N VAL A 31 -19.93 -3.24 23.27
CA VAL A 31 -20.41 -1.94 23.74
C VAL A 31 -19.26 -0.92 23.79
N SER A 32 -18.02 -1.39 23.95
CA SER A 32 -16.81 -0.57 23.95
C SER A 32 -15.64 -1.21 23.19
N GLN A 33 -14.64 -0.39 22.80
CA GLN A 33 -13.42 -0.88 22.15
C GLN A 33 -12.58 -1.79 23.06
N GLU A 34 -12.75 -1.66 24.38
CA GLU A 34 -12.03 -2.47 25.37
C GLU A 34 -12.50 -3.93 25.36
N GLU A 35 -13.76 -4.18 25.01
CA GLU A 35 -14.38 -5.50 24.97
C GLU A 35 -13.92 -6.35 23.77
N VAL A 36 -13.37 -5.71 22.73
CA VAL A 36 -12.94 -6.40 21.50
C VAL A 36 -11.72 -7.29 21.81
N PRO A 37 -11.82 -8.61 21.62
CA PRO A 37 -10.71 -9.52 21.85
C PRO A 37 -9.55 -9.25 20.90
N MET A 38 -8.32 -9.43 21.39
CA MET A 38 -7.12 -9.28 20.55
C MET A 38 -7.11 -10.23 19.34
N VAL A 39 -7.77 -11.40 19.46
CA VAL A 39 -7.93 -12.39 18.39
C VAL A 39 -8.77 -11.84 17.22
N VAL A 40 -9.61 -10.83 17.46
CA VAL A 40 -10.38 -10.13 16.42
C VAL A 40 -9.62 -8.88 15.94
N LEU A 41 -9.10 -8.09 16.87
CA LEU A 41 -8.41 -6.83 16.55
C LEU A 41 -7.15 -7.04 15.70
N LEU A 42 -6.34 -8.06 16.02
CA LEU A 42 -5.08 -8.33 15.31
C LEU A 42 -5.25 -8.64 13.83
N PRO A 43 -6.08 -9.63 13.41
CA PRO A 43 -6.30 -9.87 11.99
C PRO A 43 -6.98 -8.69 11.29
N SER A 44 -7.89 -7.98 11.97
CA SER A 44 -8.57 -6.78 11.42
C SER A 44 -7.58 -5.66 11.09
N PHE A 45 -6.65 -5.38 12.02
CA PHE A 45 -5.57 -4.43 11.83
C PHE A 45 -4.66 -4.85 10.67
N LEU A 46 -4.21 -6.10 10.64
CA LEU A 46 -3.31 -6.60 9.59
C LEU A 46 -3.95 -6.50 8.20
N THR A 47 -5.23 -6.85 8.06
CA THR A 47 -5.94 -6.71 6.77
C THR A 47 -6.12 -5.24 6.37
N SER A 48 -6.42 -4.36 7.34
CA SER A 48 -6.53 -2.91 7.11
C SER A 48 -5.21 -2.33 6.60
N GLU A 49 -4.10 -2.70 7.24
CA GLU A 49 -2.74 -2.27 6.88
C GLU A 49 -2.32 -2.80 5.51
N LEU A 50 -2.58 -4.09 5.21
CA LEU A 50 -2.29 -4.65 3.90
C LEU A 50 -3.04 -3.89 2.80
N LYS A 51 -4.31 -3.56 3.01
CA LYS A 51 -5.09 -2.78 2.05
C LYS A 51 -4.50 -1.40 1.83
N THR A 52 -4.12 -0.70 2.90
CA THR A 52 -3.45 0.60 2.82
C THR A 52 -2.11 0.49 2.09
N ALA A 53 -1.29 -0.53 2.39
CA ALA A 53 -0.01 -0.78 1.74
C ALA A 53 -0.16 -1.05 0.23
N PHE A 54 -1.17 -1.83 -0.17
CA PHE A 54 -1.47 -2.05 -1.59
C PHE A 54 -1.92 -0.77 -2.30
N GLN A 55 -2.70 0.09 -1.64
CA GLN A 55 -3.11 1.38 -2.20
C GLN A 55 -1.90 2.29 -2.42
N ILE A 56 -1.02 2.42 -1.42
CA ILE A 56 0.21 3.21 -1.53
C ILE A 56 1.11 2.64 -2.63
N GLY A 57 1.35 1.32 -2.62
CA GLY A 57 2.18 0.65 -3.62
C GLY A 57 1.65 0.83 -5.04
N PHE A 58 0.32 0.76 -5.23
CA PHE A 58 -0.30 1.01 -6.52
C PHE A 58 -0.08 2.45 -6.99
N LEU A 59 -0.32 3.45 -6.13
CA LEU A 59 -0.11 4.87 -6.48
C LEU A 59 1.34 5.17 -6.83
N LEU A 60 2.31 4.59 -6.10
CA LEU A 60 3.73 4.72 -6.40
C LEU A 60 4.12 4.01 -7.71
N PHE A 61 3.42 2.94 -8.11
CA PHE A 61 3.73 2.17 -9.31
C PHE A 61 3.24 2.85 -10.61
N VAL A 62 2.12 3.59 -10.56
CA VAL A 62 1.52 4.28 -11.71
C VAL A 62 2.52 5.09 -12.56
N PRO A 63 3.35 6.00 -12.01
CA PRO A 63 4.28 6.78 -12.84
C PRO A 63 5.31 5.92 -13.58
N PHE A 64 5.77 4.82 -12.97
CA PHE A 64 6.72 3.91 -13.63
C PHE A 64 6.07 3.09 -14.74
N LEU A 65 4.80 2.71 -14.55
CA LEU A 65 4.01 2.03 -15.59
C LEU A 65 3.79 2.94 -16.81
N ILE A 66 3.57 4.25 -16.60
CA ILE A 66 3.48 5.22 -17.69
C ILE A 66 4.79 5.27 -18.48
N ILE A 67 5.94 5.30 -17.81
CA ILE A 67 7.26 5.25 -18.49
C ILE A 67 7.38 3.99 -19.34
N ASP A 68 7.02 2.82 -18.79
CA ASP A 68 7.09 1.55 -19.53
C ASP A 68 6.25 1.57 -20.80
N LEU A 69 5.00 2.04 -20.70
CA LEU A 69 4.08 2.10 -21.83
C LEU A 69 4.56 3.08 -22.90
N VAL A 70 5.06 4.25 -22.51
CA VAL A 70 5.59 5.26 -23.45
C VAL A 70 6.84 4.74 -24.15
N VAL A 71 7.79 4.16 -23.41
CA VAL A 71 9.02 3.60 -23.99
C VAL A 71 8.70 2.45 -24.95
N ALA A 72 7.79 1.55 -24.57
CA ALA A 72 7.36 0.46 -25.44
C ALA A 72 6.71 0.98 -26.73
N ALA A 73 5.80 1.96 -26.64
CA ALA A 73 5.14 2.55 -27.80
C ALA A 73 6.13 3.22 -28.77
N VAL A 74 7.12 3.95 -28.25
CA VAL A 74 8.16 4.60 -29.06
C VAL A 74 9.05 3.56 -29.75
N LEU A 75 9.50 2.51 -29.04
CA LEU A 75 10.31 1.44 -29.63
C LEU A 75 9.56 0.69 -30.74
N MET A 76 8.27 0.41 -30.53
CA MET A 76 7.41 -0.21 -31.54
C MET A 76 7.25 0.70 -32.77
N SER A 77 7.07 2.01 -32.56
CA SER A 77 6.99 2.99 -33.65
C SER A 77 8.28 3.09 -34.48
N MET A 78 9.44 2.79 -33.89
CA MET A 78 10.73 2.78 -34.58
C MET A 78 11.03 1.44 -35.29
N GLY A 79 10.12 0.45 -35.20
CA GLY A 79 10.32 -0.89 -35.77
C GLY A 79 11.29 -1.77 -34.98
N MET A 80 11.71 -1.36 -33.78
CA MET A 80 12.69 -2.08 -32.97
C MET A 80 12.01 -3.13 -32.07
N MET A 81 11.48 -4.19 -32.66
CA MET A 81 10.77 -5.25 -31.94
C MET A 81 11.69 -6.17 -31.09
N MET A 82 12.99 -6.21 -31.41
CA MET A 82 13.97 -7.08 -30.76
C MET A 82 14.60 -6.49 -29.50
N LEU A 83 14.46 -5.18 -29.28
CA LEU A 83 14.95 -4.52 -28.07
C LEU A 83 13.90 -4.61 -26.97
N SER A 84 14.32 -5.10 -25.80
CA SER A 84 13.45 -5.16 -24.62
C SER A 84 13.14 -3.74 -24.12
N PRO A 85 11.87 -3.29 -24.10
CA PRO A 85 11.49 -1.99 -23.55
C PRO A 85 11.86 -1.82 -22.08
N MET A 86 11.99 -2.93 -21.34
CA MET A 86 12.35 -2.93 -19.92
C MET A 86 13.77 -2.41 -19.67
N LEU A 87 14.73 -2.78 -20.53
CA LEU A 87 16.13 -2.33 -20.39
C LEU A 87 16.26 -0.84 -20.71
N ILE A 88 15.50 -0.37 -21.69
CA ILE A 88 15.51 1.03 -22.11
C ILE A 88 14.78 1.93 -21.11
N SER A 89 13.68 1.47 -20.52
CA SER A 89 12.90 2.25 -19.54
C SER A 89 13.59 2.36 -18.17
N LEU A 90 14.41 1.39 -17.77
CA LEU A 90 15.12 1.36 -16.48
C LEU A 90 15.85 2.68 -16.15
N PRO A 91 16.75 3.24 -17.00
CA PRO A 91 17.42 4.50 -16.71
C PRO A 91 16.45 5.68 -16.57
N PHE A 92 15.34 5.73 -17.34
CA PHE A 92 14.34 6.78 -17.20
C PHE A 92 13.58 6.68 -15.86
N LYS A 93 13.27 5.46 -15.41
CA LYS A 93 12.66 5.25 -14.08
C LYS A 93 13.57 5.72 -12.96
N LEU A 94 14.85 5.34 -13.02
CA LEU A 94 15.84 5.76 -12.03
C LEU A 94 16.03 7.27 -12.04
N MET A 95 16.08 7.88 -13.23
CA MET A 95 16.16 9.32 -13.39
C MET A 95 14.94 10.03 -12.78
N LEU A 96 13.72 9.62 -13.13
CA LEU A 96 12.50 10.17 -12.54
C LEU A 96 12.53 10.05 -11.02
N PHE A 97 12.87 8.86 -10.51
CA PHE A 97 12.87 8.57 -9.08
C PHE A 97 13.85 9.45 -8.30
N VAL A 98 15.04 9.71 -8.85
CA VAL A 98 16.02 10.63 -8.23
C VAL A 98 15.57 12.08 -8.37
N LEU A 99 15.02 12.49 -9.52
CA LEU A 99 14.59 13.87 -9.78
C LEU A 99 13.46 14.33 -8.86
N ILE A 100 12.55 13.44 -8.49
CA ILE A 100 11.44 13.75 -7.59
C ILE A 100 11.79 13.57 -6.11
N ASP A 101 13.05 13.27 -5.79
CA ASP A 101 13.48 12.83 -4.47
C ASP A 101 12.60 11.69 -3.91
N GLY A 102 12.49 10.61 -4.68
CA GLY A 102 11.54 9.53 -4.43
C GLY A 102 11.72 8.82 -3.10
N TRP A 103 12.94 8.78 -2.54
CA TRP A 103 13.19 8.23 -1.20
C TRP A 103 12.52 9.06 -0.11
N THR A 104 12.62 10.38 -0.19
CA THR A 104 11.93 11.29 0.74
C THR A 104 10.42 11.19 0.57
N LEU A 105 9.91 11.10 -0.65
CA LEU A 105 8.48 10.97 -0.91
C LEU A 105 7.90 9.67 -0.33
N ILE A 106 8.59 8.53 -0.54
CA ILE A 106 8.16 7.23 0.00
C ILE A 106 8.19 7.25 1.52
N THR A 107 9.29 7.72 2.13
CA THR A 107 9.43 7.74 3.59
C THR A 107 8.42 8.69 4.23
N ALA A 108 8.20 9.87 3.65
CA ALA A 108 7.16 10.81 4.10
C ALA A 108 5.76 10.18 4.03
N THR A 109 5.42 9.54 2.90
CA THR A 109 4.09 8.91 2.72
C THR A 109 3.83 7.83 3.77
N LEU A 110 4.84 7.01 4.08
CA LEU A 110 4.75 5.98 5.12
C LEU A 110 4.61 6.58 6.52
N VAL A 111 5.41 7.61 6.86
CA VAL A 111 5.32 8.25 8.17
C VAL A 111 3.98 8.95 8.37
N THR A 112 3.43 9.57 7.31
CA THR A 112 2.12 10.24 7.39
C THR A 112 0.92 9.29 7.33
N SER A 113 1.11 8.03 6.91
CA SER A 113 0.00 7.06 6.88
C SER A 113 -0.28 6.43 8.24
N PHE A 114 0.66 6.54 9.18
CA PHE A 114 0.50 6.08 10.57
C PHE A 114 0.10 7.23 11.50
#